data_AF-A0A524N9H8-F1
#
_entry.id   AF-A0A524N9H8-F1
#
_cell.length_a   1.000
_cell.length_b   1.000
_cell.length_c   1.000
_cell.angle_alpha   90.00
_cell.angle_beta   90.00
_cell.angle_gamma   90.00
#
_symmetry.space_group_name_H-M   'P 1'
#
loop_
_entity.id
_entity.type
_entity.pdbx_description
1 polymer ?
#
loop_
_entity_poly.entity_id
_entity_poly.type
_entity_poly.pdbx_seq_one_letter_code
_entity_poly.pdbx_strand_id
1 'polypeptide(L)' 'MRVRFWGTRGSIAKAGPSTVRYGGNTSCVEVRSAGGTLIVLDCGTGAHGLGHLLSNQGPIQ' A
#
# COMPACT_ATOMS: atom_id res chain seq x y z
N MET A 1 3.88 -5.87 -15.56
CA MET A 1 4.18 -5.07 -14.35
C MET A 1 2.86 -4.59 -13.77
N ARG A 2 2.66 -4.73 -12.45
CA ARG A 2 1.44 -4.29 -11.76
C ARG A 2 1.82 -3.33 -10.63
N VAL A 3 1.06 -2.25 -10.49
CA VAL A 3 1.22 -1.27 -9.42
C VAL A 3 -0.07 -1.23 -8.61
N ARG A 4 0.04 -1.20 -7.28
CA ARG A 4 -1.08 -1.04 -6.36
C ARG A 4 -0.75 0.03 -5.33
N PHE A 5 -1.66 0.98 -5.17
CA PHE A 5 -1.57 2.03 -4.15
C PHE A 5 -2.30 1.56 -2.89
N TRP A 6 -1.58 1.54 -1.77
CA TRP A 6 -2.11 1.24 -0.45
C TRP A 6 -2.41 2.51 0.36
N GLY A 7 -1.72 3.60 0.02
CA GLY A 7 -2.06 4.95 0.43
C GLY A 7 -1.53 5.97 -0.57
N THR A 8 -2.24 7.07 -0.70
CA THR A 8 -1.99 8.14 -1.70
C THR A 8 -1.98 9.53 -1.08
N ARG A 9 -2.20 9.63 0.23
CA ARG A 9 -2.09 10.90 0.94
C ARG A 9 -0.61 11.25 1.13
N GLY A 10 -0.34 12.56 1.23
CA GLY A 10 0.98 13.08 1.61
C GLY A 10 1.30 12.76 3.08
N SER A 11 2.02 13.66 3.75
CA SER A 11 2.59 13.38 5.08
C SER A 11 1.56 13.12 6.19
N ILE A 12 0.29 13.49 6.01
CA ILE A 12 -0.74 13.40 7.05
C ILE A 12 -1.88 12.48 6.58
N ALA A 13 -2.12 11.41 7.33
CA ALA A 13 -3.29 10.56 7.16
C ALA A 13 -4.56 11.34 7.52
N LYS A 14 -5.60 11.20 6.70
CA LYS A 14 -6.88 11.89 6.94
C LYS A 14 -8.04 10.97 6.63
N ALA A 15 -8.57 10.33 7.67
CA ALA A 15 -9.81 9.57 7.57
C ALA A 15 -11.02 10.51 7.55
N GLY A 16 -12.06 10.15 6.80
CA GLY A 16 -13.34 10.84 6.82
C GLY A 16 -14.13 10.70 5.52
N PRO A 17 -15.39 11.17 5.51
CA PRO A 17 -16.27 11.06 4.34
C PRO A 17 -15.68 11.72 3.08
N SER A 18 -14.94 12.82 3.25
CA SER A 18 -14.31 13.54 2.14
C SER A 18 -13.11 12.83 1.52
N THR A 19 -12.57 11.78 2.15
CA THR A 19 -11.42 11.02 1.65
C THR A 19 -11.77 9.59 1.24
N VAL A 20 -13.04 9.19 1.32
CA VAL A 20 -13.48 7.80 1.07
C VAL A 20 -13.19 7.32 -0.35
N ARG A 21 -13.21 8.22 -1.36
CA ARG A 21 -13.01 7.84 -2.77
C ARG A 21 -11.65 7.18 -3.03
N TYR A 22 -10.59 7.69 -2.40
CA TYR A 22 -9.21 7.23 -2.62
C TYR A 22 -8.53 6.69 -1.36
N GLY A 23 -9.15 6.86 -0.19
CA GLY A 23 -8.61 6.46 1.10
C GLY A 23 -7.89 7.58 1.84
N GLY A 24 -7.75 7.38 3.16
CA GLY A 24 -7.10 8.32 4.08
C GLY A 24 -5.64 8.01 4.39
N ASN A 25 -5.07 6.93 3.82
CA ASN A 25 -3.74 6.45 4.16
C ASN A 25 -2.63 7.24 3.48
N THR A 26 -1.52 7.48 4.20
CA THR A 26 -0.31 8.07 3.63
C THR A 26 0.41 7.07 2.72
N SER A 27 1.26 7.62 1.85
CA SER A 27 2.02 6.94 0.80
C SER A 27 2.51 5.54 1.17
N CYS A 28 2.09 4.55 0.40
CA CYS A 28 2.65 3.21 0.35
C CYS A 28 2.22 2.57 -0.97
N VAL A 29 3.18 2.07 -1.74
CA VAL A 29 2.95 1.51 -3.07
C VAL A 29 3.60 0.15 -3.21
N GLU A 30 2.82 -0.82 -3.68
CA GLU A 30 3.30 -2.13 -4.08
C GLU A 30 3.53 -2.14 -5.59
N VAL A 31 4.71 -2.59 -6.02
CA VAL A 31 5.03 -2.86 -7.41
C VAL A 31 5.39 -4.34 -7.54
N ARG A 32 4.71 -5.03 -8.47
CA ARG A 32 5.00 -6.43 -8.83
C ARG A 32 5.59 -6.49 -10.22
N SER A 33 6.81 -7.00 -10.33
CA SER A 33 7.45 -7.27 -11.61
C SER A 33 6.74 -8.43 -12.33
N ALA A 34 7.00 -8.61 -13.63
CA ALA A 34 6.49 -9.78 -14.36
C ALA A 34 7.09 -11.10 -13.82
N GLY A 35 8.30 -11.05 -13.24
CA GLY A 35 8.97 -12.19 -12.61
C GLY A 35 8.63 -12.40 -11.13
N GLY A 36 7.60 -11.71 -10.60
CA GLY A 36 7.11 -11.91 -9.23
C GLY A 36 7.79 -11.07 -8.15
N THR A 37 8.88 -10.36 -8.47
CA THR A 37 9.58 -9.47 -7.52
C THR A 37 8.61 -8.45 -6.92
N LEU A 38 8.58 -8.39 -5.59
CA LEU A 38 7.89 -7.34 -4.83
C LEU A 38 8.84 -6.17 -4.59
N ILE A 39 8.42 -4.97 -4.94
CA ILE A 39 9.06 -3.73 -4.51
C ILE A 39 8.02 -2.94 -3.72
N VAL A 40 8.38 -2.53 -2.51
CA VAL A 40 7.57 -1.64 -1.67
C VAL A 40 8.21 -0.26 -1.70
N LEU A 41 7.46 0.74 -2.17
CA LEU A 41 7.87 2.13 -2.18
C LEU A 41 7.14 2.84 -1.04
N ASP A 42 7.92 3.31 -0.07
CA ASP A 42 7.46 3.97 1.15
C ASP A 42 6.65 3.05 2.10
N CYS A 43 6.67 3.40 3.38
CA CYS A 43 6.03 2.66 4.47
C CYS A 43 5.16 3.59 5.33
N GLY A 44 4.42 4.49 4.68
CA GLY A 44 3.38 5.27 5.34
C GLY A 44 2.24 4.40 5.88
N THR A 45 1.16 5.02 6.38
CA THR A 45 0.06 4.29 7.02
C THR A 45 -0.64 3.29 6.10
N GLY A 46 -0.49 3.42 4.77
CA GLY A 46 -0.94 2.41 3.81
C GLY A 46 -0.26 1.05 3.99
N ALA A 47 0.95 1.01 4.54
CA ALA A 47 1.71 -0.22 4.78
C ALA A 47 0.98 -1.20 5.71
N HIS A 48 0.11 -0.71 6.59
CA HIS A 48 -0.72 -1.58 7.43
C HIS A 48 -1.58 -2.53 6.59
N GLY A 49 -2.26 -2.02 5.55
CA GLY A 49 -3.07 -2.84 4.66
C GLY A 49 -2.24 -3.81 3.83
N LEU A 50 -1.07 -3.37 3.36
CA LEU A 50 -0.12 -4.23 2.64
C LEU A 50 0.36 -5.37 3.54
N GLY A 51 0.76 -5.06 4.78
CA GLY A 51 1.22 -6.03 5.76
C GLY A 51 0.21 -7.15 6.00
N HIS A 52 -1.06 -6.80 6.23
CA HIS A 52 -2.15 -7.80 6.36
C HIS A 52 -2.27 -8.70 5.13
N LEU A 53 -2.17 -8.13 3.93
CA LEU A 53 -2.24 -8.93 2.71
C LEU A 53 -1.03 -9.88 2.58
N LEU A 54 0.18 -9.42 2.89
CA LEU A 54 1.38 -10.26 2.82
C LEU A 54 1.37 -11.36 3.89
N SER A 55 0.97 -11.04 5.12
CA SER A 55 0.83 -12.04 6.20
C SER A 55 -0.13 -13.17 5.83
N ASN A 56 -1.21 -12.86 5.11
CA ASN A 56 -2.15 -13.88 4.61
C ASN A 56 -1.60 -14.72 3.44
N GLN A 57 -0.52 -14.26 2.79
CA GLN A 57 0.10 -14.94 1.63
C GLN A 57 1.31 -15.81 2.02
N GLY A 58 1.74 -15.78 3.28
CA GLY A 58 2.93 -16.50 3.75
C GLY A 58 4.23 -15.72 3.50
N PRO A 59 5.40 -16.35 3.76
CA PRO A 59 6.69 -15.68 3.65
C PRO A 59 6.95 -15.15 2.23
N ILE A 60 7.47 -13.93 2.14
CA ILE A 60 8.03 -13.40 0.89
C ILE A 60 9.36 -14.13 0.59
N GLN A 61 9.43 -14.75 -0.60
CA GLN A 61 10.65 -15.41 -1.12
C GLN A 61 11.58 -14.42 -1.81
#